data_AF-A0A953YNS3-F1
#
_entry.id   AF-A0A953YNS3-F1
#
_cell.length_a   1.000
_cell.length_b   1.000
_cell.length_c   1.000
_cell.angle_alpha   90.00
_cell.angle_beta   90.00
_cell.angle_gamma   90.00
#
_symmetry.space_group_name_H-M   'P 1'
#
loop_
_entity.id
_entity.type
_entity.pdbx_description
1 polymer ?
#
loop_
_entity_poly.entity_id
_entity_poly.type
_entity_poly.pdbx_seq_one_letter_code
_entity_poly.pdbx_strand_id
1 'polypeptide(L)' 'ALAEAAHLFAAEVLAPGGAFVCKLFQGGAEKELLEPLKQHFAKVRHAKPAASRADSSELYIVAQGFRGGATP' A
#
# COMPACT_ATOMS: atom_id res chain seq x y z
N ALA A 1 3.43 3.64 11.50
CA ALA A 1 4.80 4.20 11.35
C ALA A 1 5.52 3.75 10.07
N LEU A 2 6.06 2.52 9.95
CA LEU A 2 6.91 2.16 8.79
C LEU A 2 6.16 2.15 7.44
N ALA A 3 4.94 1.62 7.41
CA ALA A 3 4.15 1.54 6.19
C ALA A 3 3.61 2.91 5.73
N GLU A 4 3.24 3.78 6.66
CA GLU A 4 2.85 5.17 6.38
C GLU A 4 4.04 5.96 5.81
N ALA A 5 5.22 5.85 6.44
CA ALA A 5 6.44 6.51 5.93
C ALA A 5 6.80 6.02 4.52
N ALA A 6 6.66 4.72 4.26
CA ALA A 6 6.86 4.16 2.92
C ALA A 6 5.82 4.68 1.92
N HIS A 7 4.56 4.86 2.33
CA HIS A 7 3.55 5.46 1.47
C HIS A 7 3.84 6.94 1.16
N LEU A 8 4.23 7.74 2.16
CA LEU A 8 4.60 9.14 1.97
C LEU A 8 5.74 9.28 0.97
N PHE A 9 6.81 8.50 1.18
CA PHE A 9 7.92 8.46 0.23
C PHE A 9 7.46 8.07 -1.17
N ALA A 10 6.62 7.03 -1.30
CA ALA A 10 6.08 6.61 -2.58
C ALA A 10 5.22 7.71 -3.25
N ALA A 11 4.50 8.53 -2.50
CA ALA A 11 3.73 9.63 -3.05
C ALA A 11 4.63 10.73 -3.62
N GLU A 12 5.85 10.90 -3.09
CA GLU A 12 6.84 11.88 -3.59
C GLU A 12 7.61 11.37 -4.81
N VAL A 13 7.88 10.06 -4.91
CA VAL A 13 8.79 9.52 -5.94
C VAL A 13 8.10 8.75 -7.08
N LEU A 14 6.86 8.30 -6.90
CA LEU A 14 6.19 7.50 -7.94
C LEU A 14 5.78 8.39 -9.11
N ALA A 15 6.18 7.97 -10.31
CA ALA A 15 5.61 8.51 -11.54
C ALA A 15 4.10 8.15 -11.62
N PRO A 16 3.28 8.98 -12.29
CA PRO A 16 1.89 8.66 -12.60
C PRO A 16 1.77 7.27 -13.25
N GLY A 17 0.81 6.47 -12.80
CA GLY A 17 0.64 5.07 -13.20
C GLY A 17 1.44 4.06 -12.38
N GLY A 18 2.35 4.50 -11.50
CA GLY A 18 3.19 3.66 -10.66
C GLY A 18 2.42 2.75 -9.68
N ALA A 19 3.16 1.86 -9.02
CA ALA A 19 2.63 0.90 -8.05
C ALA A 19 3.39 0.93 -6.73
N PHE A 20 2.67 0.70 -5.64
CA PHE A 20 3.19 0.57 -4.29
C PHE A 20 2.76 -0.77 -3.70
N VAL A 21 3.71 -1.52 -3.15
CA VAL A 21 3.44 -2.81 -2.51
C VAL A 21 4.06 -2.80 -1.13
N CYS A 22 3.27 -3.10 -0.11
CA CYS A 22 3.72 -3.10 1.27
C CYS A 22 3.23 -4.36 2.01
N LYS A 23 4.10 -4.92 2.84
CA LYS A 23 3.80 -6.04 3.74
C LYS A 23 3.38 -5.49 5.10
N LEU A 24 2.27 -6.01 5.62
CA LEU A 24 1.63 -5.59 6.85
C LEU A 24 1.26 -6.83 7.68
N PHE A 25 1.05 -6.62 8.97
CA PHE A 25 0.46 -7.64 9.85
C PHE A 25 -1.02 -7.32 10.06
N GLN A 26 -1.84 -8.37 10.02
CA GLN A 26 -3.29 -8.32 10.16
C GLN A 26 -3.66 -7.76 11.55
N GLY A 27 -4.50 -6.73 11.59
CA GLY A 27 -4.89 -6.04 12.83
C GLY A 27 -4.02 -4.83 13.24
N GLY A 28 -3.00 -4.48 12.45
CA GLY A 28 -2.20 -3.25 12.64
C GLY A 28 -2.74 -2.03 11.88
N ALA A 29 -1.82 -1.15 11.46
CA ALA A 29 -2.08 0.11 10.73
C ALA A 29 -2.67 -0.04 9.31
N GLU A 30 -3.26 -1.19 8.99
CA GLU A 30 -3.86 -1.50 7.68
C GLU A 30 -4.98 -0.51 7.34
N LYS A 31 -5.89 -0.26 8.29
CA LYS A 31 -7.05 0.61 8.07
C LYS A 31 -6.65 2.05 7.79
N GLU A 32 -5.71 2.56 8.59
CA GLU A 32 -5.19 3.94 8.46
C GLU A 32 -4.42 4.14 7.15
N LEU A 33 -3.81 3.08 6.59
CA LEU A 33 -3.10 3.15 5.32
C LEU A 33 -4.02 2.96 4.09
N LEU A 34 -5.14 2.24 4.23
CA LEU A 34 -6.03 1.92 3.12
C LEU A 34 -6.73 3.14 2.52
N GLU A 35 -7.20 4.06 3.36
CA GLU A 35 -7.88 5.27 2.92
C GLU A 35 -6.99 6.18 2.05
N PRO A 36 -5.79 6.60 2.50
CA PRO A 36 -4.90 7.42 1.67
C PRO A 36 -4.42 6.68 0.42
N LEU A 37 -4.19 5.37 0.48
CA LEU A 37 -3.86 4.59 -0.71
C LEU A 37 -5.01 4.58 -1.73
N LYS A 38 -6.27 4.49 -1.29
CA LYS A 38 -7.43 4.54 -2.21
C LYS A 38 -7.62 5.92 -2.84
N GLN A 39 -7.18 6.99 -2.18
CA GLN A 39 -7.17 8.34 -2.76
C GLN A 39 -6.06 8.50 -3.79
N HIS A 40 -4.86 7.98 -3.50
CA HIS A 40 -3.70 8.16 -4.38
C HIS A 40 -3.57 7.14 -5.51
N PHE A 41 -4.23 5.98 -5.44
CA PHE A 41 -4.09 4.90 -6.43
C PHE A 41 -5.43 4.48 -7.05
N ALA A 42 -5.41 4.15 -8.34
CA ALA A 42 -6.57 3.68 -9.09
C ALA A 42 -7.15 2.37 -8.54
N LYS A 43 -6.29 1.45 -8.08
CA LYS A 43 -6.68 0.15 -7.55
C LYS A 43 -5.87 -0.18 -6.31
N VAL A 44 -6.53 -0.56 -5.23
CA VAL A 44 -5.89 -1.03 -3.99
C VAL A 44 -6.51 -2.37 -3.61
N ARG A 45 -5.68 -3.39 -3.41
CA ARG A 45 -6.13 -4.74 -3.06
C ARG A 45 -5.26 -5.37 -2.00
N HIS A 46 -5.86 -6.25 -1.22
CA HIS A 46 -5.15 -7.16 -0.33
C HIS A 46 -4.71 -8.40 -1.10
N ALA A 47 -3.49 -8.85 -0.83
CA ALA A 47 -2.92 -10.07 -1.39
C ALA A 47 -2.30 -10.91 -0.26
N LYS A 48 -2.79 -12.14 -0.09
CA LYS A 48 -2.13 -13.16 0.71
C LYS A 48 -1.49 -14.15 -0.27
N PRO A 49 -0.14 -14.16 -0.44
CA PRO A 49 0.49 -15.07 -1.37
C PRO A 49 0.30 -16.51 -0.92
N ALA A 50 0.15 -17.44 -1.87
CA ALA A 50 -0.01 -18.87 -1.58
C ALA A 50 1.20 -19.47 -0.83
N ALA A 51 2.36 -18.81 -0.90
CA ALA A 51 3.56 -19.15 -0.14
C ALA A 51 3.53 -18.69 1.33
N SER A 52 2.55 -17.87 1.73
CA SER A 52 2.38 -17.47 3.13
C SER A 52 1.78 -18.64 3.91
N ARG A 53 2.37 -18.96 5.07
CA ARG A 53 1.86 -20.01 5.95
C ARG A 53 0.42 -19.67 6.35
N ALA A 54 -0.45 -20.67 6.44
CA ALA A 54 -1.86 -20.46 6.80
C ALA A 54 -2.01 -19.68 8.13
N ASP A 55 -1.12 -19.97 9.09
CA ASP A 55 -1.03 -19.35 10.42
C ASP A 55 -0.29 -18.00 10.45
N SER A 56 0.22 -17.51 9.31
CA SER A 56 0.87 -16.20 9.28
C SER A 56 -0.18 -15.08 9.19
N SER A 57 -0.08 -14.14 10.13
CA SER A 57 -0.83 -12.87 10.13
C SER A 57 -0.32 -11.87 9.09
N GLU A 58 0.53 -12.29 8.14
CA GLU A 58 1.12 -11.41 7.14
C GLU A 58 0.22 -11.23 5.92
N LEU A 59 -0.01 -9.97 5.57
CA LEU A 59 -0.81 -9.51 4.42
C LEU A 59 0.02 -8.56 3.57
N TYR A 60 -0.24 -8.53 2.27
CA TYR A 60 0.30 -7.50 1.38
C TYR A 60 -0.81 -6.58 0.92
N ILE A 61 -0.56 -5.27 0.92
CA ILE A 61 -1.36 -4.31 0.17
C ILE A 61 -0.65 -4.06 -1.16
N VAL A 62 -1.40 -4.17 -2.25
CA VAL A 62 -0.96 -3.87 -3.61
C VAL A 62 -1.79 -2.70 -4.12
N ALA A 63 -1.18 -1.53 -4.26
CA ALA A 63 -1.76 -0.32 -4.78
C ALA A 63 -1.17 -0.01 -6.17
N GLN A 64 -2.01 0.21 -7.17
CA GLN A 64 -1.61 0.33 -8.57
C GLN A 64 -2.30 1.52 -9.25
N GLY A 65 -1.61 2.10 -10.22
CA GLY A 65 -2.11 3.25 -10.97
C GLY A 65 -2.09 4.51 -10.10
N PHE A 66 -0.91 4.87 -9.60
CA PHE A 66 -0.72 6.11 -8.85
C PHE A 66 -1.26 7.29 -9.68
N ARG A 67 -2.18 8.06 -9.10
CA ARG A 67 -2.88 9.14 -9.80
C ARG A 67 -2.01 10.39 -9.98
N GLY A 68 -0.86 10.44 -9.31
CA GLY A 68 -0.07 11.65 -9.17
C GLY A 68 -0.63 12.48 -8.02
N GLY A 69 0.09 12.54 -6.90
CA GLY A 69 -0.09 13.62 -5.95
C GLY A 69 0.45 14.88 -6.60
N ALA A 70 -0.31 15.98 -6.55
CA ALA A 70 0.21 17.28 -6.94
C ALA A 70 1.53 17.48 -6.20
N THR A 71 2.62 17.59 -6.96
CA THR A 71 3.84 18.19 -6.45
C THR A 71 3.43 19.50 -5.77
N PRO A 72 3.88 19.80 -4.54
CA PRO A 72 3.80 21.18 -4.07
C PRO A 72 4.49 22.13 -5.05
#